data_AF-A0A9P8FCT9-F1
#
_entry.id   AF-A0A9P8FCT9-F1
#
_cell.length_a   1.000
_cell.length_b   1.000
_cell.length_c   1.000
_cell.angle_alpha   90.00
_cell.angle_beta   90.00
_cell.angle_gamma   90.00
#
_symmetry.space_group_name_H-M   'P 1'
#
loop_
_entity.id
_entity.type
_entity.pdbx_description
1 polymer ?
#
loop_
_entity_poly.entity_id
_entity_poly.type
_entity_poly.pdbx_seq_one_letter_code
_entity_poly.pdbx_strand_id
1 'polypeptide(L)'
;AFKAFLTRWLAVTAQLVPELYERIFTYLRKDATGAAGQCSGGALGRHCGREWNTTVWDGTSGVGEQMSALAAIQSMMMDTTELAAPVGATTGGTSKGDPSAGTGNSGTTGSNGMPAVNTDKITTGDKAGAGILTAVALLCTIVTGGSLVLE
;
A
#
# COMPACT_ATOMS: atom_id res chain seq x y z
N ALA A 1 6.25 2.14 -4.52
CA ALA A 1 5.07 1.28 -4.25
C ALA A 1 3.87 1.67 -5.11
N PHE A 2 3.33 2.91 -5.02
CA PHE A 2 2.17 3.31 -5.85
C PHE A 2 2.35 3.10 -7.36
N LYS A 3 3.52 3.45 -7.90
CA LYS A 3 3.87 3.17 -9.31
C LYS A 3 3.69 1.69 -9.66
N ALA A 4 4.07 0.77 -8.75
CA ALA A 4 3.90 -0.67 -8.97
C ALA A 4 2.45 -1.08 -9.22
N PHE A 5 1.52 -0.60 -8.37
CA PHE A 5 0.10 -0.92 -8.50
C PHE A 5 -0.49 -0.32 -9.77
N LEU A 6 -0.19 0.95 -10.04
CA LEU A 6 -0.65 1.64 -11.25
C LEU A 6 -0.19 0.89 -12.51
N THR A 7 1.08 0.53 -12.62
CA THR A 7 1.61 -0.18 -13.77
C THR A 7 0.93 -1.54 -13.96
N ARG A 8 0.74 -2.31 -12.89
CA ARG A 8 0.07 -3.62 -12.96
C ARG A 8 -1.40 -3.49 -13.37
N TRP A 9 -2.11 -2.49 -12.85
CA TRP A 9 -3.50 -2.24 -13.24
C TRP A 9 -3.61 -1.80 -14.69
N LEU A 10 -2.77 -0.87 -15.14
CA LEU A 10 -2.76 -0.44 -16.55
C LEU A 10 -2.45 -1.61 -17.50
N ALA A 11 -1.49 -2.46 -17.13
CA ALA A 11 -1.17 -3.67 -17.88
C ALA A 11 -2.40 -4.59 -18.02
N VAL A 12 -3.11 -4.88 -16.92
CA VAL A 12 -4.34 -5.68 -16.97
C VAL A 12 -5.46 -4.99 -17.74
N THR A 13 -5.63 -3.67 -17.59
CA THR A 13 -6.62 -2.89 -18.36
C THR A 13 -6.39 -3.01 -19.86
N ALA A 14 -5.13 -3.01 -20.31
CA ALA A 14 -4.78 -3.21 -21.71
C ALA A 14 -5.15 -4.61 -22.24
N GLN A 15 -5.24 -5.64 -21.37
CA GLN A 15 -5.76 -6.96 -21.75
C GLN A 15 -7.28 -6.99 -21.85
N LEU A 16 -7.96 -6.29 -20.93
CA LEU A 16 -9.42 -6.26 -20.86
C LEU A 16 -10.04 -5.34 -21.92
N VAL A 17 -9.33 -4.28 -22.29
CA VAL A 17 -9.78 -3.23 -23.20
C VAL A 17 -8.71 -3.02 -24.29
N PRO A 18 -8.69 -3.88 -25.33
CA PRO A 18 -7.61 -3.91 -26.32
C PRO A 18 -7.43 -2.60 -27.08
N GLU A 19 -8.48 -1.79 -27.26
CA GLU A 19 -8.38 -0.49 -27.91
C GLU A 19 -7.51 0.52 -27.14
N LEU A 20 -7.30 0.30 -25.83
CA LEU A 20 -6.42 1.12 -25.01
C LEU A 20 -4.98 0.61 -24.98
N TYR A 21 -4.70 -0.58 -25.56
CA TYR A 21 -3.39 -1.23 -25.47
C TYR A 21 -2.26 -0.29 -25.91
N GLU A 22 -2.31 0.24 -27.13
CA GLU A 22 -1.25 1.08 -27.66
C GLU A 22 -1.05 2.37 -26.85
N ARG A 23 -2.16 2.98 -26.42
CA ARG A 23 -2.10 4.19 -25.60
C ARG A 23 -1.40 3.90 -24.27
N ILE A 24 -1.75 2.82 -23.60
CA ILE A 24 -1.19 2.43 -22.30
C ILE A 24 0.28 2.02 -22.46
N PHE A 25 0.58 1.11 -23.39
CA PHE A 25 1.93 0.57 -23.58
C PHE A 25 2.91 1.61 -24.11
N THR A 26 2.46 2.64 -24.82
CA THR A 26 3.32 3.78 -25.18
C THR A 26 3.93 4.47 -23.95
N TYR A 27 3.16 4.62 -22.87
CA TYR A 27 3.67 5.19 -21.62
C TYR A 27 4.44 4.16 -20.79
N LEU A 28 3.90 2.94 -20.66
CA LEU A 28 4.56 1.90 -19.87
C LEU A 28 5.94 1.51 -20.41
N ARG A 29 6.15 1.51 -21.73
CA ARG A 29 7.48 1.26 -22.33
C ARG A 29 8.51 2.32 -21.93
N LYS A 30 8.10 3.60 -21.89
CA LYS A 30 8.95 4.72 -21.43
C LYS A 30 9.27 4.58 -19.94
N ASP A 31 8.25 4.30 -19.13
CA ASP A 31 8.41 4.08 -17.70
C ASP A 31 9.32 2.88 -17.40
N ALA A 32 9.18 1.77 -18.14
CA ALA A 32 10.02 0.59 -18.00
C ALA A 32 11.48 0.86 -18.37
N THR A 33 11.72 1.66 -19.42
CA THR A 33 13.07 2.08 -19.83
C THR A 33 13.73 2.94 -18.75
N GLY A 34 13.00 3.91 -18.20
CA GLY A 34 13.47 4.73 -17.08
C GLY A 34 13.73 3.91 -15.82
N ALA A 35 12.80 3.02 -15.46
CA ALA A 35 12.94 2.12 -14.32
C ALA A 35 14.16 1.20 -14.44
N ALA A 36 14.42 0.63 -15.63
CA ALA A 36 15.58 -0.21 -15.86
C ALA A 36 16.90 0.58 -15.74
N GLY A 37 16.96 1.81 -16.27
CA GLY A 37 18.13 2.68 -16.12
C GLY A 37 18.45 2.99 -14.65
N GLN A 38 17.40 3.19 -13.84
CA GLN A 38 17.51 3.43 -12.41
C GLN A 38 18.03 2.23 -11.60
N CYS A 39 18.10 1.03 -12.16
CA CYS A 39 18.54 -0.20 -11.49
C CYS A 39 20.06 -0.44 -11.56
N SER A 40 20.85 0.62 -11.36
CA SER A 40 22.33 0.59 -11.40
C SER A 40 22.98 0.96 -10.06
N GLY A 41 22.18 1.15 -9.01
CA GLY A 41 22.60 1.74 -7.75
C GLY A 41 23.13 0.78 -6.68
N GLY A 42 23.62 1.39 -5.60
CA GLY A 42 24.05 0.75 -4.35
C GLY A 42 25.28 -0.17 -4.47
N ALA A 43 25.65 -0.84 -3.38
CA ALA A 43 26.91 -1.59 -3.28
C ALA A 43 27.04 -2.75 -4.29
N LEU A 44 25.91 -3.27 -4.78
CA LEU A 44 25.85 -4.40 -5.70
C LEU A 44 25.53 -3.98 -7.15
N GLY A 45 25.42 -2.67 -7.43
CA GLY A 45 25.16 -2.14 -8.77
C GLY A 45 23.82 -2.56 -9.39
N ARG A 46 22.82 -2.86 -8.55
CA ARG A 46 21.51 -3.42 -8.96
C ARG A 46 20.33 -2.87 -8.18
N HIS A 47 20.55 -1.88 -7.32
CA HIS A 47 19.47 -1.24 -6.61
C HIS A 47 18.74 -0.28 -7.55
N CYS A 48 17.42 -0.42 -7.63
CA CYS A 48 16.57 0.50 -8.36
C CYS A 48 16.18 1.73 -7.53
N GLY A 49 16.26 2.89 -8.17
CA GLY A 49 15.71 4.16 -7.69
C GLY A 49 14.23 4.37 -8.07
N ARG A 50 13.76 5.61 -7.93
CA ARG A 50 12.36 6.01 -8.12
C ARG A 50 12.15 7.03 -9.25
N GLU A 51 13.17 7.80 -9.60
CA GLU A 51 13.09 8.91 -10.56
C GLU A 51 13.20 8.44 -12.01
N TRP A 52 12.09 8.01 -12.62
CA TRP A 52 12.10 7.39 -13.95
C TRP A 52 12.16 8.38 -15.13
N ASN A 53 12.25 9.69 -14.85
CA ASN A 53 12.50 10.71 -15.88
C ASN A 53 13.98 10.75 -16.32
N THR A 54 14.86 10.10 -15.56
CA THR A 54 16.28 9.94 -15.89
C THR A 54 16.66 8.47 -15.82
N THR A 55 17.70 8.08 -16.55
CA THR A 55 18.28 6.73 -16.53
C THR A 55 19.44 6.61 -15.54
N VAL A 56 19.74 7.66 -14.78
CA VAL A 56 20.84 7.70 -13.80
C VAL A 56 20.29 7.47 -12.41
N TRP A 57 20.89 6.52 -11.68
CA TRP A 57 20.48 6.19 -10.31
C TRP A 57 20.33 7.44 -9.42
N ASP A 58 19.14 7.64 -8.87
CA ASP A 58 18.79 8.79 -8.04
C ASP A 58 19.31 8.73 -6.59
N GLY A 59 20.09 7.69 -6.25
CA GLY A 59 20.64 7.48 -4.91
C GLY A 59 19.65 6.86 -3.92
N THR A 60 18.40 6.61 -4.32
CA THR A 60 17.38 6.02 -3.46
C THR A 60 17.32 4.50 -3.63
N SER A 61 16.95 3.79 -2.57
CA SER A 61 16.68 2.36 -2.62
C SER A 61 15.78 1.96 -1.46
N GLY A 62 14.83 1.07 -1.74
CA GLY A 62 13.93 0.51 -0.74
C GLY A 62 12.97 -0.49 -1.37
N VAL A 63 12.21 -1.21 -0.52
CA VAL A 63 11.25 -2.23 -0.99
C VAL A 63 10.24 -1.61 -1.97
N GLY A 64 9.80 -0.38 -1.71
CA GLY A 64 8.84 0.31 -2.57
C GLY A 64 9.39 0.62 -3.97
N GLU A 65 10.66 0.99 -4.07
CA GLU A 65 11.39 1.28 -5.29
C GLU A 65 11.60 -0.01 -6.09
N GLN A 66 12.14 -1.05 -5.44
CA GLN A 66 12.37 -2.36 -6.06
C GLN A 66 11.05 -2.96 -6.57
N MET A 67 9.97 -2.91 -5.77
CA MET A 67 8.66 -3.40 -6.19
C MET A 67 8.09 -2.62 -7.38
N SER A 68 8.38 -1.32 -7.48
CA SER A 68 7.89 -0.50 -8.59
C SER A 68 8.67 -0.79 -9.87
N ALA A 69 10.00 -0.90 -9.79
CA ALA A 69 10.83 -1.26 -10.92
C ALA A 69 10.48 -2.68 -11.44
N LEU A 70 10.31 -3.65 -10.53
CA LEU A 70 9.87 -5.00 -10.87
C LEU A 70 8.54 -4.99 -11.63
N ALA A 71 7.54 -4.25 -11.15
CA ALA A 71 6.25 -4.18 -11.80
C ALA A 71 6.31 -3.57 -13.20
N ALA A 72 7.13 -2.54 -13.41
CA ALA A 72 7.30 -1.89 -14.71
C ALA A 72 8.05 -2.76 -15.72
N ILE A 73 9.07 -3.50 -15.26
CA ILE A 73 9.82 -4.42 -16.13
C ILE A 73 8.97 -5.65 -16.46
N GLN A 74 8.27 -6.21 -15.47
CA GLN A 74 7.43 -7.39 -15.65
C GLN A 74 6.25 -7.15 -16.60
N SER A 75 5.67 -5.94 -16.63
CA SER A 75 4.56 -5.63 -17.53
C SER A 75 4.98 -5.64 -19.01
N MET A 76 6.26 -5.45 -19.33
CA MET A 76 6.77 -5.53 -20.71
C MET A 76 6.77 -6.95 -21.28
N MET A 77 6.62 -7.98 -20.43
CA MET A 77 6.46 -9.36 -20.91
C MET A 77 5.19 -9.53 -21.77
N MET A 78 4.19 -8.66 -21.59
CA MET A 78 2.99 -8.63 -22.42
C MET A 78 3.25 -8.19 -23.86
N ASP A 79 4.36 -7.49 -24.11
CA ASP A 79 4.73 -7.05 -25.46
C ASP A 79 5.45 -8.16 -26.25
N THR A 80 6.03 -9.14 -25.54
CA THR A 80 6.85 -10.21 -26.13
C THR A 80 6.15 -11.56 -26.16
N THR A 81 5.12 -11.74 -25.34
CA THR A 81 4.37 -13.00 -25.25
C THR A 81 2.88 -12.71 -25.20
N GLU A 82 2.08 -13.54 -25.86
CA GLU A 82 0.62 -13.49 -25.75
C GLU A 82 0.22 -14.01 -24.37
N LEU A 83 0.14 -13.11 -23.38
CA LEU A 83 -0.37 -13.44 -22.06
C LEU A 83 -1.90 -13.53 -22.10
N ALA A 84 -2.42 -14.63 -21.55
CA ALA A 84 -3.86 -14.79 -21.34
C ALA A 84 -4.41 -13.65 -20.47
N ALA A 85 -5.58 -13.13 -20.85
CA ALA A 85 -6.32 -12.18 -20.06
C ALA A 85 -6.81 -12.83 -18.73
N PRO A 86 -7.17 -12.04 -17.71
CA PRO A 86 -7.69 -12.56 -16.45
C PRO A 86 -8.88 -13.50 -16.67
N VAL A 87 -8.82 -14.70 -16.09
CA VAL A 87 -9.86 -15.71 -16.23
C VAL A 87 -11.02 -15.46 -15.28
N GLY A 88 -12.24 -15.70 -15.75
CA GLY A 88 -13.47 -15.72 -14.95
C GLY A 88 -13.87 -17.13 -14.52
N ALA A 89 -15.01 -17.24 -13.84
CA ALA A 89 -15.54 -18.50 -13.32
C ALA A 89 -15.79 -19.56 -14.42
N THR A 90 -16.13 -19.13 -15.63
CA THR A 90 -16.43 -20.00 -16.78
C THR A 90 -15.27 -20.11 -17.78
N THR A 91 -14.24 -19.27 -17.67
CA THR A 91 -13.14 -19.18 -18.66
C THR A 91 -11.81 -19.71 -18.13
N GLY A 92 -11.83 -20.65 -17.19
CA GLY A 92 -10.63 -21.32 -16.67
C GLY A 92 -10.20 -20.95 -15.25
N GLY A 93 -11.01 -20.19 -14.50
CA GLY A 93 -10.77 -19.94 -13.08
C GLY A 93 -10.87 -21.22 -12.24
N THR A 94 -9.79 -21.60 -11.55
CA THR A 94 -9.74 -22.79 -10.69
C THR A 94 -10.12 -22.52 -9.23
N SER A 95 -10.13 -21.25 -8.82
CA SER A 95 -10.54 -20.84 -7.47
C SER A 95 -12.02 -21.11 -7.23
N LYS A 96 -12.38 -21.57 -6.02
CA LYS A 96 -13.76 -21.86 -5.61
C LYS A 96 -14.27 -20.74 -4.71
N GLY A 97 -15.47 -20.22 -5.02
CA GLY A 97 -16.15 -19.26 -4.17
C GLY A 97 -16.72 -19.92 -2.91
N ASP A 98 -16.74 -19.18 -1.81
CA ASP A 98 -17.40 -19.55 -0.57
C ASP A 98 -18.58 -18.60 -0.33
N PRO A 99 -19.84 -19.08 -0.39
CA PRO A 99 -21.02 -18.24 -0.15
C PRO A 99 -21.11 -17.65 1.26
N SER A 100 -20.37 -18.23 2.22
CA SER A 100 -20.29 -17.79 3.61
C SER A 100 -19.01 -16.99 3.92
N ALA A 101 -18.22 -16.64 2.90
CA ALA A 101 -17.04 -15.80 3.07
C ALA A 101 -17.43 -14.45 3.68
N GLY A 102 -16.81 -14.11 4.82
CA GLY A 102 -17.10 -12.87 5.55
C GLY A 102 -18.34 -12.89 6.46
N THR A 103 -19.12 -13.98 6.48
CA THR A 103 -20.29 -14.13 7.39
C THR A 103 -19.97 -14.87 8.68
N GLY A 104 -18.76 -15.43 8.81
CA GLY A 104 -18.33 -16.09 10.05
C GLY A 104 -18.07 -15.10 11.19
N ASN A 105 -18.31 -15.53 12.44
CA ASN A 105 -17.92 -14.83 13.66
C ASN A 105 -16.39 -14.80 13.86
N SER A 106 -15.65 -14.23 12.90
CA SER A 106 -14.19 -14.14 12.98
C SER A 106 -13.77 -12.83 13.62
N GLY A 107 -14.02 -12.62 14.92
CA GLY A 107 -13.46 -11.49 15.70
C GLY A 107 -13.74 -10.06 15.19
N THR A 108 -14.45 -9.91 14.06
CA THR A 108 -14.79 -8.67 13.35
C THR A 108 -16.30 -8.47 13.26
N THR A 109 -17.11 -9.34 13.88
CA THR A 109 -18.57 -9.22 13.93
C THR A 109 -19.01 -9.38 15.38
N GLY A 110 -19.50 -8.29 15.99
CA GLY A 110 -20.10 -8.35 17.32
C GLY A 110 -21.39 -9.17 17.30
N SER A 111 -21.94 -9.55 18.46
CA SER A 111 -23.16 -10.38 18.58
C SER A 111 -24.39 -9.84 17.84
N ASN A 112 -24.33 -8.58 17.37
CA ASN A 112 -25.42 -7.84 16.74
C ASN A 112 -25.16 -7.52 15.25
N GLY A 113 -24.20 -8.18 14.59
CA GLY A 113 -23.97 -8.02 13.13
C GLY A 113 -23.24 -6.74 12.71
N MET A 114 -22.71 -5.96 13.66
CA MET A 114 -21.90 -4.77 13.41
C MET A 114 -20.40 -5.12 13.48
N PRO A 115 -19.49 -4.38 12.80
CA PRO A 115 -18.07 -4.63 12.89
C PRO A 115 -17.64 -4.70 14.36
N ALA A 116 -17.00 -5.79 14.77
CA ALA A 116 -16.43 -5.91 16.10
C ALA A 116 -15.30 -4.91 16.20
N VAL A 117 -15.64 -3.73 16.74
CA VAL A 117 -14.66 -2.88 17.35
C VAL A 117 -14.11 -3.69 18.51
N ASN A 118 -12.82 -4.03 18.47
CA ASN A 118 -12.10 -4.48 19.65
C ASN A 118 -12.05 -3.30 20.63
N THR A 119 -13.17 -3.05 21.30
CA THR A 119 -13.18 -2.28 22.53
C THR A 119 -12.83 -3.29 23.61
N ASP A 120 -11.56 -3.34 24.01
CA ASP A 120 -11.24 -3.89 25.33
C ASP A 120 -12.19 -3.23 26.33
N LYS A 121 -12.85 -4.05 27.16
CA LYS A 121 -13.81 -3.54 28.13
C LYS A 121 -13.06 -2.64 29.10
N ILE A 122 -13.20 -1.32 28.93
CA ILE A 122 -12.57 -0.30 29.79
C ILE A 122 -12.79 -0.71 31.25
N THR A 123 -11.71 -1.10 31.90
CA THR A 123 -11.77 -1.57 33.28
C THR A 123 -11.86 -0.38 34.23
N THR A 124 -12.35 -0.60 35.45
CA THR A 124 -12.35 0.41 36.51
C THR A 124 -10.93 0.95 36.75
N GLY A 125 -9.89 0.13 36.50
CA GLY A 125 -8.49 0.55 36.54
C GLY A 125 -8.13 1.64 35.52
N ASP A 126 -8.60 1.52 34.27
CA ASP A 126 -8.34 2.51 33.21
C ASP A 126 -9.00 3.85 33.53
N LYS A 127 -10.22 3.82 34.09
CA LYS A 127 -10.94 5.02 34.50
C LYS A 127 -10.25 5.73 35.66
N ALA A 128 -9.75 4.98 36.64
CA ALA A 128 -9.01 5.53 37.76
C ALA A 128 -7.66 6.14 37.31
N GLY A 129 -6.92 5.43 36.44
CA GLY A 129 -5.66 5.90 35.87
C GLY A 129 -5.81 7.17 35.05
N ALA A 130 -6.83 7.23 34.17
CA ALA A 130 -7.14 8.42 33.38
C ALA A 130 -7.48 9.62 34.28
N GLY A 131 -8.28 9.43 35.33
CA GLY A 131 -8.63 10.48 36.28
C GLY A 131 -7.41 11.05 37.01
N ILE A 132 -6.53 10.17 37.52
CA ILE A 132 -5.31 10.59 38.22
C ILE A 132 -4.39 11.38 37.28
N LEU A 133 -4.17 10.90 36.05
CA LEU A 133 -3.37 11.59 35.05
C LEU A 133 -3.91 12.99 34.73
N THR A 134 -5.23 13.13 34.56
CA THR A 134 -5.84 14.44 34.33
C THR A 134 -5.69 15.39 35.53
N ALA A 135 -5.83 14.89 36.77
CA ALA A 135 -5.65 15.70 37.97
C ALA A 135 -4.19 16.16 38.14
N VAL A 136 -3.22 15.27 37.89
CA VAL A 136 -1.79 15.60 37.95
C VAL A 136 -1.43 16.61 36.88
N ALA A 137 -1.90 16.43 35.63
CA ALA A 137 -1.64 17.39 34.56
C ALA A 137 -2.19 18.78 34.88
N LEU A 138 -3.42 18.87 35.41
CA LEU A 138 -4.02 20.13 35.83
C LEU A 138 -3.23 20.78 36.97
N LEU A 139 -2.86 20.02 38.00
CA LEU A 139 -2.05 20.53 39.12
C LEU A 139 -0.67 21.01 38.65
N CYS A 140 0.00 20.28 37.76
CA CYS A 140 1.26 20.71 37.18
C CYS A 140 1.11 22.02 36.41
N THR A 141 0.07 22.15 35.57
CA THR A 141 -0.14 23.40 34.80
C THR A 141 -0.48 24.60 35.67
N ILE A 142 -1.19 24.40 36.79
CA ILE A 142 -1.53 25.48 37.73
C ILE A 142 -0.31 25.90 38.55
N VAL A 143 0.55 24.96 38.96
CA VAL A 143 1.78 25.27 39.73
C VAL A 143 2.81 25.99 38.85
N THR A 144 3.02 25.56 37.60
CA THR A 144 3.94 26.25 36.69
C THR A 144 3.36 27.56 36.14
N GLY A 145 2.04 27.64 35.94
CA GLY A 145 1.36 28.87 35.52
C GLY A 145 1.27 29.91 36.62
N GLY A 146 1.13 29.50 37.89
CA GLY A 146 1.08 30.41 39.05
C GLY A 146 2.42 31.11 39.33
N SER A 147 3.55 30.49 38.97
CA SER A 147 4.87 31.12 39.08
C SER A 147 5.14 32.19 38.01
N LEU A 148 4.37 32.22 36.91
CA LEU A 148 4.56 33.21 35.83
C LEU A 148 3.67 34.46 35.98
N VAL A 149 2.75 34.49 36.96
CA VAL A 149 1.79 35.61 37.16
C VAL A 149 2.13 36.45 38.40
N LEU A 150 3.22 36.12 39.11
CA LEU A 150 3.67 36.83 40.33
C LEU A 150 5.02 37.56 40.19
N GLU A 151 5.56 37.71 38.97
CA GLU A 151 6.60 38.70 38.64
C GLU A 151 6.10 39.74 37.65
#